data_AF-A0A938MXU8-F1
#
_entry.id   AF-A0A938MXU8-F1
#
_cell.length_a   1.000
_cell.length_b   1.000
_cell.length_c   1.000
_cell.angle_alpha   90.00
_cell.angle_beta   90.00
_cell.angle_gamma   90.00
#
_symmetry.space_group_name_H-M   'P 1'
#
loop_
_entity.id
_entity.type
_entity.pdbx_description
1 polymer ?
#
loop_
_entity_poly.entity_id
_entity_poly.type
_entity_poly.pdbx_seq_one_letter_code
_entity_poly.pdbx_strand_id
1 'polypeptide(L)'
;MYATSASGELILNFFSALAQFERRLIQERTKAGLAAARARGRCGGHPKVTASDAKVVLAKKLNADKTLDIDDVYKTLRISRSTFYRYVRL
;
A
#
# COMPACT_ATOMS: atom_id res chain seq x y z
N MET A 1 41.19 3.59 -1.43
CA MET A 1 42.46 2.96 -1.05
C MET A 1 42.47 2.35 0.36
N TYR A 2 41.54 2.71 1.28
CA TYR A 2 41.50 2.14 2.66
C TYR A 2 40.61 0.90 2.85
N ALA A 3 39.87 0.46 1.83
CA ALA A 3 38.89 -0.63 1.92
C ALA A 3 39.46 -2.03 1.54
N THR A 4 40.76 -2.13 1.27
CA THR A 4 41.41 -3.37 0.79
C THR A 4 42.43 -3.92 1.81
N SER A 5 42.57 -3.27 2.98
CA SER A 5 43.36 -3.77 4.09
C SER A 5 42.46 -4.55 5.06
N ALA A 6 43.02 -5.57 5.73
CA ALA A 6 42.28 -6.39 6.70
C ALA A 6 41.57 -5.55 7.78
N SER A 7 42.22 -4.48 8.26
CA SER A 7 41.64 -3.54 9.22
C SER A 7 40.48 -2.73 8.62
N GLY A 8 40.59 -2.31 7.35
CA GLY A 8 39.53 -1.57 6.66
C GLY A 8 38.28 -2.42 6.41
N GLU A 9 38.47 -3.69 6.05
CA GLU A 9 37.38 -4.65 5.89
C GLU A 9 36.66 -4.93 7.21
N LEU A 10 37.40 -5.11 8.31
CA LEU A 10 36.82 -5.30 9.64
C LEU A 10 35.97 -4.10 10.06
N ILE A 11 36.48 -2.88 9.89
CA ILE A 11 35.75 -1.66 10.25
C ILE A 11 34.48 -1.52 9.39
N LEU A 12 34.57 -1.78 8.10
CA LEU A 12 33.42 -1.75 7.19
C LEU A 12 32.34 -2.75 7.61
N ASN A 13 32.74 -4.00 7.91
CA ASN A 13 31.82 -5.05 8.33
C ASN A 13 31.17 -4.73 9.68
N PHE A 14 31.93 -4.17 10.62
CA PHE A 14 31.41 -3.74 11.91
C PHE A 14 30.35 -2.64 11.76
N PHE A 15 30.63 -1.59 10.99
CA PHE A 15 29.64 -0.53 10.76
C PHE A 15 28.44 -1.00 9.94
N SER A 16 28.63 -1.93 8.99
CA SER A 16 27.52 -2.58 8.28
C SER A 16 26.60 -3.33 9.25
N ALA A 17 27.17 -4.12 10.17
CA ALA A 17 26.42 -4.84 11.19
C ALA A 17 25.69 -3.88 12.14
N LEU A 18 26.34 -2.78 12.56
CA LEU A 18 25.70 -1.74 13.37
C LEU A 18 24.53 -1.07 12.65
N ALA A 19 24.70 -0.69 11.38
CA ALA A 19 23.63 -0.07 10.60
C ALA A 19 22.42 -1.01 10.44
N GLN A 20 22.67 -2.32 10.27
CA GLN A 20 21.60 -3.32 10.25
C GLN A 20 20.89 -3.44 11.60
N PHE A 21 21.64 -3.41 12.70
CA PHE A 21 21.09 -3.44 14.05
C PHE A 21 20.20 -2.22 14.34
N GLU A 22 20.66 -1.01 14.02
CA GLU A 22 19.87 0.22 14.19
C GLU A 22 18.59 0.19 13.35
N ARG A 23 18.68 -0.28 12.10
CA ARG A 23 17.50 -0.44 11.24
C ARG A 23 16.47 -1.38 11.87
N ARG A 24 16.90 -2.49 12.48
CA ARG A 24 16.00 -3.42 13.18
C ARG A 24 15.34 -2.77 14.38
N LEU A 25 16.09 -2.03 15.22
CA LEU A 25 15.53 -1.30 16.35
C LEU A 25 14.48 -0.27 15.93
N ILE A 26 14.72 0.47 14.84
CA ILE A 26 13.72 1.42 14.31
C ILE A 26 12.46 0.67 13.87
N GLN A 27 12.60 -0.45 13.17
CA GLN A 27 11.45 -1.26 12.74
C GLN A 27 10.65 -1.82 13.92
N GLU A 28 11.31 -2.29 14.97
CA GLU A 28 10.65 -2.78 16.18
C GLU A 28 9.81 -1.68 16.84
N ARG A 29 10.38 -0.47 16.98
CA ARG A 29 9.66 0.69 17.51
C ARG A 29 8.47 1.08 16.63
N THR A 30 8.62 1.08 15.30
CA THR A 30 7.51 1.34 14.39
C THR A 30 6.40 0.30 14.54
N LYS A 31 6.75 -0.99 14.63
CA LYS A 31 5.78 -2.08 14.84
C LYS A 31 5.05 -1.94 16.17
N ALA A 32 5.75 -1.61 17.25
CA ALA A 32 5.14 -1.34 18.55
C ALA A 32 4.16 -0.15 18.48
N GLY A 33 4.55 0.94 17.82
CA GLY A 33 3.68 2.09 17.60
C GLY A 33 2.43 1.77 16.78
N LEU A 34 2.58 1.00 15.70
CA LEU A 34 1.46 0.51 14.88
C LEU A 34 0.52 -0.41 15.67
N ALA A 35 1.06 -1.30 16.51
CA ALA A 35 0.26 -2.15 17.39
C ALA A 35 -0.56 -1.31 18.37
N ALA A 36 0.06 -0.33 19.02
CA ALA A 36 -0.63 0.60 19.93
C ALA A 36 -1.67 1.48 19.21
N ALA A 37 -1.43 1.88 17.95
CA ALA A 37 -2.41 2.60 17.14
C ALA A 37 -3.62 1.72 16.80
N ARG A 38 -3.39 0.46 16.41
CA ARG A 38 -4.45 -0.52 16.12
C ARG A 38 -5.28 -0.86 17.36
N ALA A 39 -4.64 -1.01 18.52
CA ALA A 39 -5.34 -1.23 19.79
C ALA A 39 -6.29 -0.08 20.15
N ARG A 40 -5.95 1.16 19.74
CA ARG A 40 -6.82 2.34 19.86
C ARG A 40 -7.88 2.45 18.74
N GLY A 41 -8.03 1.43 17.90
CA GLY A 41 -9.00 1.41 16.80
C GLY A 41 -8.57 2.12 15.52
N ARG A 42 -7.34 2.64 15.43
CA ARG A 42 -6.84 3.23 14.18
C ARG A 42 -6.32 2.14 13.24
N CYS A 43 -7.08 1.87 12.19
CA CYS A 43 -6.65 1.04 11.06
C CYS A 43 -6.02 1.92 9.98
N GLY A 44 -4.69 1.94 9.90
CA GLY A 44 -3.98 2.59 8.79
C GLY A 44 -4.12 1.85 7.46
N GLY A 45 -3.61 2.45 6.38
CA GLY A 45 -3.72 1.92 5.02
C GLY A 45 -4.62 2.78 4.12
N HIS A 46 -4.77 2.37 2.85
CA HIS A 46 -5.66 3.06 1.92
C HIS A 46 -7.12 2.91 2.40
N PRO A 47 -7.91 4.01 2.46
CA PRO A 47 -9.34 3.93 2.80
C PRO A 47 -10.05 2.86 1.97
N LYS A 48 -10.82 2.00 2.63
CA LYS A 48 -11.60 0.98 1.92
C LYS A 48 -12.72 1.67 1.15
N VAL A 49 -12.84 1.33 -0.13
CA VAL A 49 -14.01 1.71 -0.92
C VAL A 49 -15.19 0.86 -0.45
N THR A 50 -16.27 1.52 -0.04
CA THR A 50 -17.50 0.86 0.43
C THR A 50 -18.52 0.73 -0.70
N ALA A 51 -19.49 -0.18 -0.55
CA ALA A 51 -20.58 -0.33 -1.50
C ALA A 51 -21.45 0.95 -1.64
N SER A 52 -21.40 1.83 -0.64
CA SER A 52 -22.06 3.13 -0.62
C SER A 52 -21.29 4.24 -1.34
N ASP A 53 -20.05 3.99 -1.78
CA ASP A 53 -19.27 4.99 -2.50
C ASP A 53 -19.99 5.35 -3.80
N ALA A 54 -20.15 6.65 -4.07
CA ALA A 54 -20.84 7.15 -5.25
C ALA A 54 -20.32 6.53 -6.54
N LYS A 55 -19.01 6.28 -6.64
CA LYS A 55 -18.39 5.65 -7.82
C LYS A 55 -18.79 4.17 -7.95
N VAL A 56 -18.95 3.46 -6.84
CA VAL A 56 -19.40 2.06 -6.83
C VAL A 56 -20.86 1.97 -7.24
N VAL A 57 -21.71 2.83 -6.66
CA VAL A 57 -23.15 2.88 -7.01
C VAL A 57 -23.32 3.21 -8.49
N LEU A 58 -22.59 4.20 -9.01
CA LEU A 58 -22.66 4.56 -10.43
C LEU A 58 -22.18 3.42 -11.32
N ALA A 59 -21.06 2.78 -10.97
CA ALA A 59 -20.54 1.63 -11.73
C ALA A 59 -21.55 0.47 -11.81
N LYS A 60 -22.25 0.17 -10.70
CA LYS A 60 -23.30 -0.86 -10.67
C LYS A 60 -24.50 -0.50 -11.54
N LYS A 61 -24.95 0.76 -11.50
CA LYS A 61 -26.06 1.26 -12.34
C LYS A 61 -25.71 1.16 -13.82
N LEU A 62 -24.54 1.68 -14.21
CA LEU A 62 -24.08 1.65 -15.60
C LEU A 62 -23.82 0.23 -16.11
N ASN A 63 -23.46 -0.72 -15.23
CA ASN A 63 -23.36 -2.13 -15.59
C ASN A 63 -24.73 -2.82 -15.75
N ALA A 64 -25.76 -2.36 -15.04
CA ALA A 64 -27.13 -2.85 -15.23
C ALA A 64 -27.71 -2.36 -16.57
N ASP A 65 -27.36 -1.15 -16.98
CA ASP A 65 -27.68 -0.57 -18.28
C ASP A 65 -26.78 -1.16 -19.37
N LYS A 66 -27.18 -2.33 -19.91
CA LYS A 66 -26.43 -3.07 -20.96
C LYS A 66 -26.37 -2.37 -22.33
N THR A 67 -26.83 -1.13 -22.44
CA THR A 67 -26.81 -0.33 -23.67
C THR A 67 -25.51 0.44 -23.84
N LEU A 68 -24.73 0.62 -22.78
CA LEU A 68 -23.47 1.36 -22.80
C LEU A 68 -22.28 0.42 -22.96
N ASP A 69 -21.31 0.82 -23.77
CA ASP A 69 -20.05 0.10 -23.88
C ASP A 69 -19.24 0.25 -22.58
N ILE A 70 -18.74 -0.88 -22.08
CA ILE A 70 -17.96 -0.93 -20.84
C ILE A 70 -16.68 -0.12 -21.00
N ASP A 71 -16.12 -0.04 -22.23
CA ASP A 71 -14.88 0.69 -22.49
C ASP A 71 -15.01 2.19 -22.29
N ASP A 72 -16.17 2.76 -22.64
CA ASP A 72 -16.48 4.17 -22.43
C ASP A 72 -16.90 4.47 -20.98
N VAL A 73 -17.55 3.50 -20.32
CA VAL A 73 -18.02 3.65 -18.94
C VAL A 73 -16.87 3.84 -17.95
N TYR A 74 -15.82 3.00 -17.98
CA TYR A 74 -14.71 3.16 -17.02
C TYR A 74 -13.87 4.41 -17.31
N LYS A 75 -13.75 4.83 -18.58
CA LYS A 75 -13.06 6.06 -18.98
C LYS A 75 -13.79 7.29 -18.45
N THR A 76 -15.11 7.33 -18.61
CA THR A 76 -15.97 8.39 -18.06
C THR A 76 -15.86 8.48 -16.55
N LEU A 77 -15.85 7.32 -15.88
CA LEU A 77 -15.67 7.21 -14.42
C LEU A 77 -14.24 7.53 -13.94
N ARG A 78 -13.28 7.70 -14.86
CA ARG A 78 -11.84 7.89 -14.59
C ARG A 78 -11.29 6.82 -13.64
N ILE A 79 -11.68 5.57 -13.86
CA ILE A 79 -11.17 4.41 -13.12
C ILE A 79 -10.61 3.38 -14.09
N SER A 80 -9.69 2.54 -13.63
CA SER A 80 -9.20 1.42 -14.45
C SER A 80 -10.32 0.40 -14.70
N ARG A 81 -10.24 -0.32 -15.83
CA ARG A 81 -11.12 -1.46 -16.13
C ARG A 81 -11.16 -2.48 -14.98
N SER A 82 -10.03 -2.76 -14.35
CA SER A 82 -9.94 -3.64 -13.17
C SER A 82 -10.68 -3.09 -11.95
N THR A 83 -10.64 -1.78 -11.72
CA THR A 83 -11.35 -1.12 -10.61
C THR A 83 -12.86 -1.12 -10.86
N PHE A 84 -13.30 -0.93 -12.10
CA PHE A 84 -14.70 -1.03 -12.49
C PHE A 84 -15.29 -2.41 -12.15
N TYR A 85 -14.66 -3.49 -12.59
CA TYR A 85 -15.14 -4.85 -12.26
C TYR A 85 -15.07 -5.15 -10.76
N ARG A 86 -14.06 -4.63 -10.05
CA ARG A 86 -13.99 -4.72 -8.60
C ARG A 86 -15.19 -4.03 -7.92
N TYR A 87 -15.62 -2.88 -8.44
CA TYR A 87 -16.77 -2.13 -7.92
C TYR A 87 -18.10 -2.81 -8.23
N VAL A 88 -18.23 -3.41 -9.41
CA VAL A 88 -19.43 -4.18 -9.77
C VAL A 88 -19.59 -5.43 -8.88
N ARG A 89 -18.49 -6.06 -8.47
CA ARG A 89 -18.48 -7.25 -7.60
C ARG A 89 -18.62 -6.93 -6.10
N LEU A 90 -18.24 -5.73 -5.67
CA LEU A 90 -18.41 -5.23 -4.28
C LEU A 90 -19.88 -5.19 -3.89
#